data_AF-A0A7K0Z279-F1
#
_entry.id   AF-A0A7K0Z279-F1
#
_cell.length_a   1.000
_cell.length_b   1.000
_cell.length_c   1.000
_cell.angle_alpha   90.00
_cell.angle_beta   90.00
_cell.angle_gamma   90.00
#
_symmetry.space_group_name_H-M   'P 1'
#
loop_
_entity.id
_entity.type
_entity.pdbx_description
1 polymer ?
#
loop_
_entity_poly.entity_id
_entity_poly.type
_entity_poly.pdbx_seq_one_letter_code
_entity_poly.pdbx_strand_id
1 'polypeptide(L)'
;MIRTVDLRGKTLDKAGYQAELPRAKLDVAQAMTLIEPILRRVQHGTEADLIALAQEFDGVTPPSIRVPQSALDAALAQLDPAIRKALEVSAERIRKVHNDQVRTETRTTVVDGGVVTEKWIPVDRVGLYVPGGRAVYPSSVLMNVIPAQIAQV
;
A
#
# COMPACT_ATOMS: atom_id res chain seq x y z
N MET A 1 -9.01 -19.95 -21.95
CA MET A 1 -10.42 -19.99 -22.38
C MET A 1 -11.20 -19.04 -21.49
N ILE A 2 -11.89 -18.03 -22.03
CA ILE A 2 -12.64 -17.04 -21.23
C ILE A 2 -14.04 -17.62 -20.94
N ARG A 3 -14.47 -17.64 -19.68
CA ARG A 3 -15.81 -18.06 -19.26
C ARG A 3 -16.79 -16.89 -19.47
N THR A 4 -17.86 -17.12 -20.24
CA THR A 4 -18.97 -16.17 -20.37
C THR A 4 -20.09 -16.56 -19.42
N VAL A 5 -20.56 -15.62 -18.59
CA VAL A 5 -21.67 -15.83 -17.65
C VAL A 5 -22.81 -14.91 -18.05
N ASP A 6 -23.96 -15.47 -18.43
CA ASP A 6 -25.17 -14.70 -18.74
C ASP A 6 -26.09 -14.61 -17.51
N LEU A 7 -26.29 -13.39 -17.03
CA LEU A 7 -27.13 -13.08 -15.87
C LEU A 7 -28.46 -12.41 -16.26
N ARG A 8 -28.73 -12.23 -17.56
CA ARG A 8 -29.98 -11.61 -18.02
C ARG A 8 -31.18 -12.47 -17.64
N GLY A 9 -32.22 -11.84 -17.11
CA GLY A 9 -33.43 -12.53 -16.66
C GLY A 9 -33.27 -13.37 -15.39
N LYS A 10 -32.09 -13.39 -14.77
CA LYS A 10 -31.87 -14.07 -13.48
C LYS A 10 -32.02 -13.08 -12.33
N THR A 11 -32.85 -13.43 -11.35
CA THR A 11 -32.88 -12.77 -10.03
C THR A 11 -32.24 -13.73 -9.04
N LEU A 12 -30.97 -13.50 -8.73
CA LEU A 12 -30.23 -14.29 -7.76
C LEU A 12 -30.16 -13.54 -6.44
N ASP A 13 -30.14 -14.28 -5.34
CA ASP A 13 -29.73 -13.73 -4.06
C ASP A 13 -28.19 -13.56 -4.03
N LYS A 14 -27.69 -13.02 -2.92
CA LYS A 14 -26.24 -12.81 -2.73
C LYS A 14 -25.44 -14.11 -2.91
N ALA A 15 -25.98 -15.24 -2.46
CA ALA A 15 -25.31 -16.54 -2.56
C ALA A 15 -25.23 -17.02 -4.01
N GLY A 16 -26.32 -16.87 -4.77
CA GLY A 16 -26.37 -17.21 -6.19
C GLY A 16 -25.37 -16.41 -7.03
N TYR A 17 -25.23 -15.10 -6.77
CA TYR A 17 -24.20 -14.30 -7.46
C TYR A 17 -22.77 -14.73 -7.10
N GLN A 18 -22.51 -15.11 -5.85
CA GLN A 18 -21.20 -15.61 -5.44
C GLN A 18 -20.85 -16.95 -6.08
N ALA A 19 -21.85 -17.82 -6.28
CA ALA A 19 -21.66 -19.10 -6.97
C ALA A 19 -21.36 -18.89 -8.47
N GLU A 20 -22.04 -17.95 -9.11
CA GLU A 20 -21.82 -17.63 -10.53
C GLU A 20 -20.50 -16.88 -10.76
N LEU A 21 -20.09 -16.03 -9.83
CA LEU A 21 -18.87 -15.20 -9.88
C LEU A 21 -17.95 -15.48 -8.67
N PRO A 22 -17.41 -16.70 -8.55
CA PRO A 22 -16.59 -17.05 -7.41
C PRO A 22 -15.26 -16.29 -7.46
N ARG A 23 -14.83 -15.77 -6.31
CA ARG A 23 -13.43 -15.33 -6.15
C ARG A 23 -12.53 -16.55 -6.07
N ALA A 24 -11.27 -16.40 -6.49
CA ALA A 24 -10.27 -17.43 -6.27
C ALA A 24 -10.16 -17.72 -4.76
N LYS A 25 -10.13 -19.01 -4.40
CA LYS A 25 -9.87 -19.43 -3.03
C LYS A 25 -8.37 -19.20 -2.76
N LEU A 26 -8.06 -18.43 -1.73
CA LEU A 26 -6.70 -18.31 -1.19
C LEU A 26 -6.59 -19.19 0.05
N ASP A 27 -5.56 -20.03 0.09
CA ASP A 27 -5.19 -20.79 1.29
C ASP A 27 -4.11 -20.04 2.08
N VAL A 28 -4.55 -19.13 2.93
CA VAL A 28 -3.66 -18.34 3.78
C VAL A 28 -2.95 -19.24 4.80
N ALA A 29 -3.60 -20.29 5.29
CA ALA A 29 -3.02 -21.17 6.30
C ALA A 29 -1.78 -21.91 5.75
N GLN A 30 -1.85 -22.38 4.51
CA GLN A 30 -0.72 -23.00 3.83
C GLN A 30 0.43 -22.00 3.63
N ALA A 31 0.14 -20.77 3.20
CA ALA A 31 1.17 -19.74 3.03
C ALA A 31 1.87 -19.40 4.37
N MET A 32 1.11 -19.36 5.47
CA MET A 32 1.65 -19.05 6.79
C MET A 32 2.68 -20.07 7.29
N THR A 33 2.57 -21.34 6.90
CA THR A 33 3.58 -22.36 7.24
C THR A 33 4.98 -21.98 6.73
N LEU A 34 5.06 -21.28 5.59
CA LEU A 34 6.33 -20.82 5.01
C LEU A 34 6.74 -19.43 5.52
N ILE A 35 5.78 -18.55 5.82
CA ILE A 35 6.03 -17.16 6.22
C ILE A 35 6.42 -17.04 7.69
N GLU A 36 5.82 -17.85 8.58
CA GLU A 36 6.05 -17.73 10.02
C GLU A 36 7.53 -17.87 10.44
N PRO A 37 8.32 -18.82 9.89
CA PRO A 37 9.76 -18.89 10.16
C PRO A 37 10.51 -17.63 9.75
N ILE A 38 10.15 -17.01 8.61
CA ILE A 38 10.76 -15.77 8.12
C ILE A 38 10.45 -14.63 9.09
N LEU A 39 9.20 -14.50 9.53
CA LEU A 39 8.81 -13.47 10.50
C LEU A 39 9.56 -13.61 11.83
N ARG A 40 9.70 -14.83 12.35
CA ARG A 40 10.48 -15.06 13.60
C ARG A 40 11.95 -14.71 13.43
N ARG A 41 12.55 -15.05 12.29
CA ARG A 41 13.93 -14.68 11.96
C ARG A 41 14.11 -13.16 11.91
N VAL A 42 13.17 -12.44 11.29
CA VAL A 42 13.22 -10.97 11.25
C VAL A 42 12.99 -10.34 12.62
N GLN A 43 12.04 -10.87 13.41
CA GLN A 43 11.69 -10.32 14.73
C GLN A 43 12.83 -10.41 15.74
N HIS A 44 13.63 -11.48 15.69
CA HIS A 44 14.71 -11.76 16.65
C HIS A 44 16.11 -11.59 16.05
N GLY A 45 16.21 -11.26 14.76
CA GLY A 45 17.45 -11.16 14.03
C GLY A 45 18.04 -9.76 13.99
N THR A 46 18.98 -9.60 13.07
CA THR A 46 19.76 -8.38 12.84
C THR A 46 19.62 -7.89 11.40
N GLU A 47 20.19 -6.73 11.08
CA GLU A 47 20.29 -6.26 9.68
C GLU A 47 21.00 -7.29 8.77
N ALA A 48 21.98 -8.05 9.28
CA ALA A 48 22.65 -9.09 8.51
C ALA A 48 21.67 -10.22 8.12
N ASP A 49 20.67 -10.53 8.95
CA ASP A 49 19.64 -11.52 8.63
C ASP A 49 18.75 -11.06 7.48
N LEU A 50 18.44 -9.76 7.42
CA LEU A 50 17.67 -9.16 6.32
C LEU A 50 18.45 -9.17 5.01
N ILE A 51 19.75 -8.85 5.04
CA ILE A 51 20.63 -8.92 3.86
C ILE A 51 20.74 -10.38 3.37
N ALA A 52 20.85 -11.34 4.29
CA ALA A 52 20.88 -12.75 3.95
C ALA A 52 19.55 -13.23 3.35
N LEU A 53 18.40 -12.73 3.81
CA LEU A 53 17.09 -12.98 3.19
C LEU A 53 17.01 -12.41 1.76
N ALA A 54 17.57 -11.22 1.52
CA ALA A 54 17.65 -10.66 0.16
C ALA A 54 18.51 -11.54 -0.76
N GLN A 55 19.63 -12.09 -0.26
CA GLN A 55 20.44 -13.02 -1.05
C GLN A 55 19.69 -14.32 -1.34
N GLU A 56 18.89 -14.81 -0.40
CA GLU A 56 18.11 -16.05 -0.52
C GLU A 56 16.94 -15.92 -1.51
N PHE A 57 16.17 -14.84 -1.42
CA PHE A 57 14.93 -14.67 -2.20
C PHE A 57 15.09 -13.80 -3.46
N ASP A 58 15.94 -12.77 -3.39
CA ASP A 58 16.17 -11.83 -4.49
C ASP A 58 17.48 -12.11 -5.25
N GLY A 59 18.34 -12.99 -4.73
CA GLY A 59 19.60 -13.37 -5.35
C GLY A 59 20.69 -12.30 -5.26
N VAL A 60 20.50 -11.26 -4.44
CA VAL A 60 21.41 -10.11 -4.31
C VAL A 60 21.82 -9.85 -2.87
N THR A 61 23.07 -9.44 -2.65
CA THR A 61 23.56 -9.00 -1.34
C THR A 61 23.74 -7.48 -1.37
N PRO A 62 22.71 -6.70 -0.99
CA PRO A 62 22.85 -5.25 -0.94
C PRO A 62 23.88 -4.83 0.13
N PRO A 63 24.67 -3.78 -0.11
CA PRO A 63 25.67 -3.31 0.86
C PRO A 63 25.04 -2.65 2.11
N SER A 64 23.78 -2.22 2.01
CA SER A 64 22.99 -1.65 3.10
C SER A 64 21.51 -1.81 2.82
N ILE A 65 20.67 -1.89 3.86
CA ILE A 65 19.20 -1.90 3.69
C ILE A 65 18.71 -0.54 3.18
N ARG A 66 19.26 0.56 3.73
CA ARG A 66 18.86 1.90 3.34
C ARG A 66 19.50 2.26 1.99
N VAL A 67 18.66 2.70 1.05
CA VAL A 67 19.13 3.27 -0.22
C VAL A 67 19.85 4.59 0.08
N PRO A 68 21.10 4.79 -0.38
CA PRO A 68 21.84 6.01 -0.12
C PRO A 68 21.26 7.19 -0.90
N GLN A 69 21.34 8.40 -0.32
CA GLN A 69 20.80 9.62 -0.92
C GLN A 69 21.38 9.87 -2.33
N SER A 70 22.68 9.63 -2.51
CA SER A 70 23.35 9.78 -3.81
C SER A 70 22.74 8.92 -4.93
N ALA A 71 22.25 7.71 -4.60
CA ALA A 71 21.57 6.86 -5.57
C ALA A 71 20.18 7.40 -5.94
N LEU A 72 19.47 8.00 -4.97
CA LEU A 72 18.18 8.66 -5.23
C LEU A 72 18.36 9.89 -6.12
N ASP A 73 19.37 10.71 -5.84
CA ASP A 73 19.67 11.91 -6.62
C ASP A 73 20.08 11.54 -8.06
N ALA A 74 20.92 10.51 -8.21
CA ALA A 74 21.30 9.99 -9.53
C ALA A 74 20.10 9.43 -10.31
N ALA A 75 19.21 8.68 -9.65
CA ALA A 75 18.00 8.15 -10.28
C ALA A 75 17.07 9.27 -10.75
N LEU A 76 16.90 10.34 -9.95
CA LEU A 76 16.10 11.51 -10.35
C LEU A 76 16.75 12.27 -11.52
N ALA A 77 18.07 12.43 -11.51
CA ALA A 77 18.80 13.14 -12.56
C ALA A 77 18.76 12.40 -13.91
N GLN A 78 18.72 11.06 -13.88
CA GLN A 78 18.66 10.22 -15.08
C GLN A 78 17.22 9.92 -15.55
N LEU A 79 16.21 10.32 -14.78
CA LEU A 79 14.82 10.07 -15.12
C LEU A 79 14.42 10.86 -16.37
N ASP A 80 13.78 10.19 -17.32
CA ASP A 80 13.20 10.82 -18.50
C ASP A 80 12.30 12.01 -18.09
N PRO A 81 12.56 13.23 -18.59
CA PRO A 81 11.77 14.41 -18.26
C PRO A 81 10.26 14.26 -18.51
N ALA A 82 9.86 13.52 -19.54
CA ALA A 82 8.45 13.26 -19.83
C ALA A 82 7.81 12.36 -18.76
N ILE A 83 8.52 11.32 -18.31
CA ILE A 83 8.08 10.45 -17.21
C ILE A 83 7.99 11.26 -15.92
N ARG A 84 9.03 12.05 -15.61
CA ARG A 84 9.02 12.94 -14.44
C ARG A 84 7.80 13.84 -14.44
N LYS A 85 7.52 14.50 -15.57
CA LYS A 85 6.36 15.39 -15.69
C LYS A 85 5.04 14.65 -15.47
N ALA A 86 4.90 13.44 -16.00
CA ALA A 86 3.71 12.61 -15.81
C ALA A 86 3.51 12.21 -14.34
N LEU A 87 4.59 11.87 -13.62
CA LEU A 87 4.55 11.56 -12.20
C LEU A 87 4.20 12.78 -11.36
N GLU A 88 4.75 13.95 -11.67
CA GLU A 88 4.43 15.23 -10.99
C GLU A 88 2.95 15.59 -11.15
N VAL A 89 2.39 15.48 -12.37
CA VAL A 89 0.96 15.71 -12.63
C VAL A 89 0.09 14.71 -11.86
N SER A 90 0.52 13.45 -11.80
CA SER A 90 -0.19 12.41 -11.03
C SER A 90 -0.19 12.74 -9.54
N ALA A 91 0.97 13.13 -9.00
CA ALA A 91 1.12 13.52 -7.61
C ALA A 91 0.25 14.74 -7.25
N GLU A 92 0.20 15.76 -8.10
CA GLU A 92 -0.66 16.94 -7.93
C GLU A 92 -2.14 16.54 -7.83
N ARG A 93 -2.61 15.69 -8.75
CA ARG A 93 -4.02 15.25 -8.80
C ARG A 93 -4.39 14.37 -7.61
N ILE A 94 -3.51 13.44 -7.22
CA ILE A 94 -3.70 12.59 -6.03
C ILE A 94 -3.80 13.48 -4.78
N ARG A 95 -2.90 14.46 -4.65
CA ARG A 95 -2.89 15.39 -3.51
C ARG A 95 -4.17 16.22 -3.46
N LYS A 96 -4.65 16.72 -4.60
CA LYS A 96 -5.92 17.46 -4.68
C LYS A 96 -7.09 16.63 -4.13
N VAL A 97 -7.26 15.40 -4.61
CA VAL A 97 -8.38 14.53 -4.18
C VAL A 97 -8.28 14.17 -2.71
N HIS A 98 -7.10 13.84 -2.20
CA HIS A 98 -6.95 13.45 -0.79
C HIS A 98 -7.09 14.64 0.17
N ASN A 99 -6.71 15.85 -0.25
CA ASN A 99 -6.97 17.05 0.55
C ASN A 99 -8.47 17.29 0.75
N ASP A 100 -9.30 17.06 -0.28
CA ASP A 100 -10.77 17.19 -0.16
C ASP A 100 -11.38 16.15 0.80
N GLN A 101 -10.63 15.12 1.19
CA GLN A 101 -11.06 14.07 2.12
C GLN A 101 -10.59 14.29 3.56
N VAL A 102 -9.78 15.33 3.82
CA VAL A 102 -9.30 15.64 5.16
C VAL A 102 -10.49 16.01 6.04
N ARG A 103 -10.70 15.25 7.11
CA ARG A 103 -11.81 15.44 8.04
C ARG A 103 -11.44 16.45 9.11
N THR A 104 -12.38 17.32 9.44
CA THR A 104 -12.25 18.26 10.53
C THR A 104 -12.82 17.69 11.83
N GLU A 105 -12.41 18.27 12.95
CA GLU A 105 -13.05 18.01 14.24
C GLU A 105 -14.55 18.31 14.17
N THR A 106 -15.37 17.41 14.72
CA THR A 106 -16.82 17.61 14.83
C THR A 106 -17.19 17.70 16.30
N ARG A 107 -17.94 18.75 16.68
CA ARG A 107 -18.38 18.99 18.05
C ARG A 107 -19.90 18.95 18.13
N THR A 108 -20.44 18.08 18.97
CA THR A 108 -21.87 17.85 19.13
C THR A 108 -22.29 18.15 20.56
N THR A 109 -23.20 19.12 20.73
CA THR A 109 -23.85 19.39 22.02
C THR A 109 -25.01 18.42 22.18
N VAL A 110 -24.89 17.50 23.13
CA VAL A 110 -25.90 16.45 23.35
C VAL A 110 -27.00 16.96 24.27
N VAL A 111 -26.62 17.71 25.30
CA VAL A 111 -27.48 18.40 26.26
C VAL A 111 -26.80 19.70 26.69
N ASP A 112 -27.51 20.56 27.43
CA ASP A 112 -26.89 21.76 28.00
C ASP A 112 -25.69 21.38 28.89
N GLY A 113 -24.56 22.06 28.69
CA GLY A 113 -23.27 21.75 29.32
C GLY A 113 -22.58 20.44 28.88
N GLY A 114 -23.26 19.56 28.12
CA GLY A 114 -22.75 18.25 27.70
C GLY A 114 -22.32 18.20 26.24
N VAL A 115 -21.02 18.25 25.99
CA VAL A 115 -20.47 18.30 24.62
C VAL A 115 -19.51 17.14 24.34
N VAL A 116 -19.70 16.50 23.19
CA VAL A 116 -18.83 15.45 22.65
C VAL A 116 -18.05 15.99 21.46
N THR A 117 -16.76 15.68 21.40
CA THR A 117 -15.88 16.03 20.27
C THR A 117 -15.36 14.75 19.61
N GLU A 118 -15.55 14.62 18.29
CA GLU A 118 -14.87 13.64 17.45
C GLU A 118 -13.62 14.25 16.83
N LYS A 119 -12.47 13.61 17.03
CA LYS A 119 -11.17 14.02 16.48
C LYS A 119 -10.60 12.95 15.57
N TRP A 120 -9.90 13.39 14.52
CA TRP A 120 -9.15 12.54 13.60
C TRP A 120 -7.66 12.73 13.91
N ILE A 121 -7.03 11.71 14.49
CA ILE A 121 -5.63 11.73 14.88
C ILE A 121 -4.86 10.78 13.94
N PRO A 122 -3.78 11.24 13.30
CA PRO A 122 -2.96 10.37 12.46
C PRO A 122 -2.26 9.29 13.30
N VAL A 123 -1.86 8.19 12.66
CA VAL A 123 -0.98 7.18 13.27
C VAL A 123 0.44 7.74 13.42
N ASP A 124 1.21 7.24 14.40
CA ASP A 124 2.55 7.78 14.68
C ASP A 124 3.59 7.49 13.59
N ARG A 125 3.42 6.39 12.84
CA ARG A 125 4.33 5.95 11.78
C ARG A 125 3.64 5.03 10.79
N VAL A 126 4.06 5.07 9.53
CA VAL A 126 3.63 4.12 8.50
C VAL A 126 4.82 3.47 7.80
N GLY A 127 4.67 2.21 7.41
CA GLY A 127 5.57 1.49 6.52
C GLY A 127 4.85 1.20 5.20
N LEU A 128 5.49 1.51 4.08
CA LEU A 128 4.91 1.35 2.75
C LEU A 128 5.70 0.30 1.97
N TYR A 129 5.04 -0.78 1.58
CA TYR A 129 5.65 -1.84 0.78
C TYR A 129 5.32 -1.66 -0.70
N VAL A 130 6.34 -1.73 -1.55
CA VAL A 130 6.20 -1.63 -3.01
C VAL A 130 6.86 -2.85 -3.63
N PRO A 131 6.09 -3.72 -4.32
CA PRO A 131 6.66 -4.87 -5.00
C PRO A 131 7.69 -4.45 -6.07
N GLY A 132 8.82 -5.16 -6.12
CA GLY A 132 9.79 -5.06 -7.19
C GLY A 132 9.42 -5.91 -8.42
N GLY A 133 10.40 -6.18 -9.27
CA GLY A 133 10.27 -7.06 -10.44
C GLY A 133 10.22 -6.32 -11.78
N ARG A 134 9.76 -7.02 -12.83
CA ARG A 134 9.82 -6.54 -14.23
C ARG A 134 8.93 -5.32 -14.52
N ALA A 135 7.87 -5.13 -13.73
CA ALA A 135 6.99 -3.98 -13.85
C ALA A 135 7.17 -3.12 -12.61
N VAL A 136 7.88 -2.01 -12.78
CA VAL A 136 8.03 -1.00 -11.72
C VAL A 136 6.80 -0.10 -11.74
N TYR A 137 6.13 0.05 -10.60
CA TYR A 137 4.91 0.85 -10.48
C TYR A 137 5.11 2.06 -9.55
N PRO A 138 5.71 3.18 -10.04
CA PRO A 138 5.84 4.41 -9.26
C PRO A 138 4.47 4.95 -8.79
N SER A 139 3.39 4.64 -9.50
CA SER A 139 2.02 5.00 -9.13
C SER A 139 1.63 4.47 -7.75
N SER A 140 2.06 3.25 -7.38
CA SER A 140 1.76 2.68 -6.05
C SER A 140 2.47 3.46 -4.95
N VAL A 141 3.71 3.92 -5.19
CA VAL A 141 4.42 4.81 -4.27
C VAL A 141 3.61 6.09 -4.07
N LEU A 142 3.20 6.76 -5.15
CA LEU A 142 2.45 8.01 -5.07
C LEU A 142 1.12 7.84 -4.30
N MET A 143 0.37 6.78 -4.61
CA MET A 143 -0.94 6.51 -3.98
C MET A 143 -0.82 6.16 -2.49
N ASN A 144 0.31 5.64 -2.03
CA ASN A 144 0.53 5.32 -0.62
C ASN A 144 1.16 6.48 0.16
N VAL A 145 2.18 7.14 -0.41
CA VAL A 145 2.97 8.18 0.28
C VAL A 145 2.19 9.48 0.42
N ILE A 146 1.48 9.93 -0.62
CA ILE A 146 0.81 11.23 -0.61
C ILE A 146 -0.27 11.33 0.48
N PRO A 147 -1.19 10.36 0.65
CA PRO A 147 -2.15 10.43 1.76
C PRO A 147 -1.47 10.39 3.15
N ALA A 148 -0.37 9.64 3.31
CA ALA A 148 0.39 9.64 4.55
C ALA A 148 0.99 11.02 4.86
N GLN A 149 1.58 11.67 3.86
CA GLN A 149 2.11 13.03 3.99
C GLN A 149 1.01 14.06 4.35
N ILE A 150 -0.18 13.94 3.75
CA ILE A 150 -1.32 14.81 4.07
C ILE A 150 -1.77 14.58 5.52
N ALA A 151 -1.77 13.33 5.98
CA ALA A 151 -2.03 12.97 7.36
C ALA A 151 -0.88 13.35 8.32
N GLN A 152 0.24 13.86 7.81
CA GLN A 152 1.44 14.24 8.58
C GLN A 152 2.15 13.05 9.24
N VAL A 153 2.23 11.93 8.52
CA VAL A 153 2.95 10.69 8.91
C VAL A 153 4.05 10.35 7.91
#